data_AF-A0A7J9XK62-F1
#
_entry.id   AF-A0A7J9XK62-F1
#
_cell.length_a   1.000
_cell.length_b   1.000
_cell.length_c   1.000
_cell.angle_alpha   90.00
_cell.angle_beta   90.00
_cell.angle_gamma   90.00
#
_symmetry.space_group_name_H-M   'P 1'
#
loop_
_entity.id
_entity.type
_entity.pdbx_description
1 polymer ?
#
loop_
_entity_poly.entity_id
_entity_poly.type
_entity_poly.pdbx_seq_one_letter_code
_entity_poly.pdbx_strand_id
1 'polypeptide(L)' 'MTVSTMPDSYPTRVSDRPRMIERSHPTAWPGTSSGPVTGAEVDSYDRNGYLQVPGLLDTEEVQHYWDELGRL' A
#
# COMPACT_ATOMS: atom_id res chain seq x y z
N MET A 1 -27.89 23.21 -9.26
CA MET A 1 -26.79 22.50 -8.58
C MET A 1 -26.53 21.23 -9.36
N THR A 2 -25.36 21.08 -9.98
CA THR A 2 -25.00 19.89 -10.76
C THR A 2 -24.25 18.91 -9.87
N VAL A 3 -24.78 17.71 -9.71
CA VAL A 3 -24.10 16.62 -9.00
C VAL A 3 -23.07 16.02 -9.95
N SER A 4 -21.78 16.23 -9.66
CA SER A 4 -20.72 15.50 -10.36
C SER A 4 -20.73 14.06 -9.84
N THR A 5 -20.99 13.10 -10.72
CA THR A 5 -20.92 11.67 -10.35
C THR A 5 -19.49 11.22 -10.57
N MET A 6 -18.79 10.84 -9.50
CA MET A 6 -17.44 10.28 -9.59
C MET A 6 -17.56 8.80 -10.03
N PRO A 7 -16.99 8.41 -11.18
CA PRO A 7 -17.07 7.03 -11.64
C PRO A 7 -16.28 6.09 -10.71
N ASP A 8 -16.81 4.88 -10.48
CA ASP A 8 -16.10 3.81 -9.78
C ASP A 8 -15.05 3.18 -10.70
N SER A 9 -13.77 3.45 -10.40
CA SER A 9 -12.62 2.95 -11.16
C SER A 9 -12.35 1.45 -10.95
N TYR A 10 -12.89 0.83 -9.89
CA TYR A 10 -12.65 -0.57 -9.53
C TYR A 10 -13.94 -1.31 -9.17
N PRO A 11 -14.87 -1.48 -10.12
CA PRO A 11 -16.17 -2.09 -9.85
C PRO A 11 -16.03 -3.59 -9.54
N THR A 12 -16.23 -3.95 -8.27
CA THR A 12 -16.22 -5.33 -7.75
C THR A 12 -17.61 -5.77 -7.30
N ARG A 13 -17.90 -7.08 -7.36
CA ARG A 13 -19.20 -7.67 -6.96
C ARG A 13 -20.44 -7.17 -7.73
N VAL A 14 -20.25 -6.61 -8.93
CA VAL A 14 -21.34 -6.11 -9.80
C VAL A 14 -21.77 -7.12 -10.88
N SER A 15 -21.14 -8.29 -10.92
CA SER A 15 -21.44 -9.38 -11.86
C SER A 15 -21.08 -10.71 -11.21
N ASP A 16 -21.72 -11.77 -11.69
CA ASP A 16 -21.47 -13.18 -11.40
C ASP A 16 -20.16 -13.71 -11.99
N ARG A 17 -19.50 -12.96 -12.89
CA ARG A 17 -18.24 -13.34 -13.52
C ARG A 17 -17.09 -12.44 -13.09
N PRO A 18 -15.98 -13.00 -12.60
CA PRO A 18 -14.78 -12.23 -12.31
C PRO A 18 -14.14 -11.71 -13.59
N ARG A 19 -13.50 -10.55 -13.51
CA ARG A 19 -12.72 -9.95 -14.58
C ARG A 19 -11.45 -9.34 -14.01
N MET A 20 -10.36 -9.41 -14.76
CA MET A 20 -9.15 -8.66 -14.43
C MET A 20 -9.40 -7.18 -14.72
N ILE A 21 -9.07 -6.32 -13.77
CA ILE A 21 -9.20 -4.87 -13.90
C ILE A 21 -7.78 -4.32 -13.85
N GLU A 22 -7.37 -3.63 -14.90
CA GLU A 22 -6.06 -2.97 -14.96
C GLU A 22 -5.99 -1.84 -13.93
N ARG A 23 -4.81 -1.65 -13.34
CA ARG A 23 -4.58 -0.58 -12.37
C ARG A 23 -4.57 0.77 -13.09
N SER A 24 -5.41 1.70 -12.64
CA SER A 24 -5.53 3.05 -13.23
C SER A 24 -4.69 4.13 -12.53
N HIS A 25 -4.07 3.81 -11.39
CA HIS A 25 -3.29 4.75 -10.57
C HIS A 25 -1.84 4.28 -10.45
N PRO A 26 -0.86 5.18 -10.27
CA PRO A 26 0.53 4.77 -10.07
C PRO A 26 0.71 3.96 -8.77
N THR A 27 1.72 3.10 -8.71
CA THR A 27 2.06 2.37 -7.47
C THR A 27 2.81 3.29 -6.51
N ALA A 28 3.82 4.01 -6.99
CA ALA A 28 4.43 5.14 -6.29
C ALA A 28 4.04 6.49 -6.94
N TRP A 29 3.53 7.43 -6.15
CA TRP A 29 3.14 8.74 -6.67
C TRP A 29 4.38 9.62 -6.94
N PRO A 30 4.48 10.24 -8.13
CA PRO A 30 5.61 11.09 -8.47
C PRO A 30 5.59 12.41 -7.70
N GLY A 31 6.71 13.14 -7.71
CA GLY A 31 6.80 14.51 -7.22
C GLY A 31 7.16 14.67 -5.73
N THR A 32 7.38 13.57 -5.00
CA THR A 32 7.91 13.60 -3.64
C THR A 32 9.39 13.23 -3.66
N SER A 33 10.28 14.23 -3.52
CA SER A 33 11.73 14.01 -3.40
C SER A 33 12.22 13.91 -1.96
N SER A 34 11.34 14.20 -0.98
CA SER A 34 11.62 14.12 0.45
C SER A 34 10.74 13.07 1.10
N GLY A 35 11.28 11.86 1.27
CA GLY A 35 10.61 10.75 1.95
C GLY A 35 11.57 9.98 2.85
N PRO A 36 11.06 9.08 3.70
CA PRO A 36 11.89 8.29 4.62
C PRO A 36 12.68 7.17 3.94
N VAL A 37 12.42 6.92 2.66
CA VAL A 37 13.04 5.86 1.86
C VAL A 37 13.80 6.46 0.68
N THR A 38 14.80 5.73 0.20
CA THR A 38 15.63 6.10 -0.95
C THR A 38 14.86 5.94 -2.27
N GLY A 39 15.33 6.60 -3.33
CA GLY A 39 14.75 6.44 -4.67
C GLY A 39 14.79 4.99 -5.18
N ALA A 40 15.86 4.24 -4.87
CA ALA A 40 15.97 2.83 -5.25
C ALA A 40 14.92 1.96 -4.55
N GLU A 41 14.59 2.27 -3.29
CA GLU A 41 13.51 1.60 -2.55
C GLU A 41 12.14 1.96 -3.11
N VAL A 42 11.91 3.21 -3.52
CA VAL A 42 10.69 3.61 -4.24
C VAL A 42 10.55 2.83 -5.55
N ASP A 43 11.63 2.73 -6.33
CA ASP A 43 11.63 1.98 -7.59
C ASP A 43 11.38 0.48 -7.37
N SER A 44 11.93 -0.08 -6.29
CA SER A 44 11.68 -1.47 -5.89
C SER A 44 10.21 -1.69 -5.52
N TYR A 45 9.63 -0.78 -4.73
CA TYR A 45 8.23 -0.82 -4.34
C TYR A 45 7.29 -0.67 -5.55
N ASP A 46 7.59 0.26 -6.47
CA ASP A 46 6.79 0.49 -7.66
C ASP A 46 6.71 -0.76 -8.56
N ARG A 47 7.83 -1.47 -8.71
CA ARG A 47 7.91 -2.73 -9.49
C ARG A 47 7.28 -3.93 -8.77
N ASN A 48 7.55 -4.09 -7.47
CA ASN A 48 7.22 -5.32 -6.75
C ASN A 48 5.90 -5.25 -5.99
N GLY A 49 5.39 -4.05 -5.72
CA GLY A 49 4.20 -3.80 -4.90
C GLY A 49 4.42 -3.96 -3.39
N TYR A 50 5.66 -4.14 -2.95
CA TYR A 50 6.04 -4.22 -1.53
C TYR A 50 7.49 -3.76 -1.32
N LEU A 51 7.82 -3.40 -0.06
CA LEU A 51 9.16 -3.07 0.39
C LEU A 51 9.42 -3.80 1.71
N GLN A 52 10.58 -4.43 1.83
CA GLN A 52 11.05 -4.98 3.11
C GLN A 52 11.94 -3.95 3.80
N VAL A 53 11.72 -3.73 5.09
CA VAL A 53 12.52 -2.83 5.93
C VAL A 53 13.11 -3.65 7.09
N PRO A 54 14.28 -4.28 6.89
CA PRO A 54 14.94 -5.03 7.95
C PRO A 54 15.31 -4.12 9.14
N GLY A 55 15.05 -4.58 10.36
CA GLY A 55 15.36 -3.80 11.56
C GLY A 55 14.49 -2.55 11.73
N LEU A 56 13.28 -2.54 11.15
CA LEU A 56 12.31 -1.46 11.39
C LEU A 56 11.96 -1.32 12.88
N LEU A 57 11.85 -2.47 13.57
CA LEU A 57 11.67 -2.54 15.00
C LEU A 57 12.95 -3.09 15.63
N ASP A 58 13.32 -2.57 16.79
CA ASP A 58 14.37 -3.16 17.59
C ASP A 58 13.87 -4.41 18.36
N THR A 59 14.80 -5.12 19.00
CA THR A 59 14.48 -6.37 19.71
C THR A 59 13.56 -6.14 20.92
N GLU A 60 13.66 -4.99 21.59
CA GLU A 60 12.85 -4.67 22.76
C GLU A 60 11.41 -4.37 22.33
N GLU A 61 11.24 -3.59 21.26
CA GLU A 61 9.95 -3.29 20.64
C GLU A 61 9.26 -4.55 20.14
N VAL A 62 9.97 -5.45 19.45
CA VAL A 62 9.42 -6.72 18.98
C VAL A 62 8.89 -7.56 20.15
N GLN A 63 9.67 -7.69 21.23
CA GLN A 63 9.24 -8.45 22.40
C GLN A 63 8.02 -7.80 23.08
N HIS A 64 8.04 -6.48 23.21
CA HIS A 64 6.93 -5.73 23.80
C HIS A 64 5.61 -5.98 23.07
N TYR A 65 5.61 -5.92 21.74
CA TYR A 65 4.39 -6.17 20.95
C TYR A 65 3.97 -7.64 20.96
N TRP A 66 4.91 -8.56 21.12
CA TRP A 66 4.61 -9.99 21.25
C TRP A 66 3.90 -10.30 22.58
N ASP A 67 4.36 -9.72 23.67
CA ASP A 67 3.73 -9.88 25.00
C ASP A 67 2.31 -9.30 25.00
N GLU A 68 2.12 -8.14 24.37
CA GLU A 68 0.80 -7.53 24.22
C GLU A 68 -0.14 -8.40 23.38
N LEU A 69 0.35 -9.00 22.29
CA LEU A 69 -0.44 -9.94 21.49
C LEU A 69 -0.87 -11.16 22.32
N GLY A 70 -0.01 -11.68 23.20
CA GLY A 70 -0.36 -12.78 24.10
C GLY A 70 -1.39 -12.41 25.18
N ARG A 71 -1.55 -11.12 25.47
CA ARG A 71 -2.54 -10.61 26.43
C ARG A 71 -3.94 -10.49 25.83
N LEU A 72 -4.04 -10.25 24.52
CA LEU A 72 -5.31 -10.06 23.77
C LEU A 72 -6.01 -11.39 23.48
#